data_AF-A0A5D3DEI6-F1
#
_entry.id   AF-A0A5D3DEI6-F1
#
_cell.length_a   1.000
_cell.length_b   1.000
_cell.length_c   1.000
_cell.angle_alpha   90.00
_cell.angle_beta   90.00
_cell.angle_gamma   90.00
#
_symmetry.space_group_name_H-M   'P 1'
#
loop_
_entity.id
_entity.type
_entity.pdbx_description
1 polymer ?
#
loop_
_entity_poly.entity_id
_entity_poly.type
_entity_poly.pdbx_seq_one_letter_code
_entity_poly.pdbx_strand_id
1 'polypeptide(L)'
;MESLRTMFGQPEWSLRHETIKYIYTKNMKEETSVREYILDMIMHFNIAEVNGSTINEANQVSFILESLLKSFIPFQTNTSLNKIEFNLTTFLNELQRF
;
A
#
# COMPACT_ATOMS: atom_id res chain seq x y z
N MET A 1 17.18 11.06 -5.00
CA MET A 1 17.26 9.63 -4.63
C MET A 1 18.55 9.00 -5.11
N GLU A 2 18.94 9.15 -6.38
CA GLU A 2 20.21 8.62 -6.94
C GLU A 2 21.45 8.94 -6.07
N SER A 3 21.61 10.20 -5.65
CA SER A 3 22.78 10.67 -4.89
C SER A 3 22.96 10.01 -3.52
N LEU A 4 21.87 9.73 -2.80
CA LEU A 4 21.89 9.03 -1.51
C LEU A 4 22.25 7.55 -1.71
N ARG A 5 21.72 6.94 -2.76
CA ARG A 5 22.00 5.54 -3.13
C ARG A 5 23.47 5.32 -3.49
N THR A 6 24.10 6.32 -4.12
CA THR A 6 25.54 6.34 -4.38
C THR A 6 26.37 6.46 -3.10
N MET A 7 25.91 7.24 -2.11
CA MET A 7 26.64 7.44 -0.84
C MET A 7 26.53 6.26 0.13
N PHE A 8 25.35 5.64 0.22
CA PHE A 8 25.06 4.59 1.21
C PHE A 8 25.03 3.18 0.62
N GLY A 9 25.23 3.05 -0.69
CA GLY A 9 25.13 1.78 -1.39
C GLY A 9 23.69 1.28 -1.49
N GLN A 10 23.58 0.03 -1.92
CA GLN A 10 22.29 -0.61 -2.14
C GLN A 10 21.83 -1.29 -0.84
N PRO A 11 20.57 -1.11 -0.40
CA PRO A 11 20.04 -1.82 0.76
C PRO A 11 20.10 -3.34 0.58
N GLU A 12 20.22 -4.08 1.68
CA GLU A 12 20.37 -5.54 1.64
C GLU A 12 19.15 -6.24 1.01
N TRP A 13 19.40 -7.43 0.46
CA TRP A 13 18.35 -8.31 -0.06
C TRP A 13 17.35 -8.73 1.03
N SER A 14 17.83 -8.96 2.25
CA SER A 14 17.02 -9.27 3.44
C SER A 14 15.94 -8.21 3.69
N LEU A 15 16.33 -6.93 3.72
CA LEU A 15 15.45 -5.78 3.95
C LEU A 15 14.40 -5.62 2.85
N ARG A 16 14.79 -5.82 1.58
CA ARG A 16 13.83 -5.85 0.46
C ARG A 16 12.79 -6.93 0.63
N HIS A 17 13.23 -8.15 0.94
CA HIS A 17 12.35 -9.29 1.09
C HIS A 17 11.40 -9.13 2.28
N GLU A 18 11.89 -8.63 3.41
CA GLU A 18 11.08 -8.36 4.60
C GLU A 18 10.01 -7.31 4.32
N THR A 19 10.36 -6.21 3.65
CA THR A 19 9.42 -5.14 3.30
C THR A 19 8.32 -5.64 2.35
N ILE A 20 8.69 -6.38 1.30
CA ILE A 20 7.72 -6.97 0.37
C ILE A 20 6.82 -7.96 1.11
N LYS A 21 7.39 -8.84 1.93
CA LYS A 21 6.63 -9.80 2.73
C LYS A 21 5.61 -9.11 3.64
N TYR A 22 6.01 -8.01 4.27
CA TYR A 22 5.10 -7.21 5.08
C TYR A 22 3.90 -6.73 4.26
N ILE A 23 4.15 -6.07 3.12
CA ILE A 23 3.09 -5.54 2.24
C ILE A 23 2.08 -6.62 1.83
N TYR A 24 2.56 -7.81 1.44
CA TYR A 24 1.69 -8.91 1.00
C TYR A 24 0.91 -9.60 2.12
N THR A 25 1.41 -9.56 3.35
CA THR A 25 0.81 -10.30 4.47
C THR A 25 0.05 -9.42 5.45
N LYS A 26 0.25 -8.10 5.37
CA LYS A 26 -0.39 -7.11 6.21
C LYS A 26 -1.87 -7.02 5.86
N ASN A 27 -2.72 -7.27 6.85
CA ASN A 27 -4.16 -7.08 6.78
C ASN A 27 -4.61 -6.04 7.81
N MET A 28 -5.68 -5.32 7.50
CA MET A 28 -6.32 -4.40 8.43
C MET A 28 -6.91 -5.18 9.62
N LYS A 29 -6.84 -4.62 10.83
CA LYS A 29 -7.44 -5.18 12.04
C LYS A 29 -8.70 -4.39 12.42
N GLU A 30 -9.67 -5.05 13.05
CA GLU A 30 -10.97 -4.44 13.41
C GLU A 30 -10.86 -3.17 14.26
N GLU A 31 -9.86 -3.10 15.13
CA GLU A 31 -9.64 -1.96 16.04
C GLU A 31 -8.82 -0.83 15.40
N THR A 32 -8.21 -1.05 14.23
CA THR A 32 -7.38 -0.04 13.56
C THR A 32 -8.25 0.86 12.70
N SER A 33 -8.06 2.18 12.79
CA SER A 33 -8.77 3.10 11.90
C SER A 33 -8.31 2.91 10.44
N VAL A 34 -9.23 3.02 9.48
CA VAL A 34 -8.89 2.84 8.05
C VAL A 34 -7.80 3.81 7.58
N ARG A 35 -7.83 5.05 8.09
CA ARG A 35 -6.83 6.08 7.78
C ARG A 35 -5.45 5.69 8.31
N GLU A 36 -5.37 5.23 9.56
CA GLU A 36 -4.11 4.79 10.16
C GLU A 36 -3.53 3.58 9.43
N TYR A 37 -4.38 2.60 9.09
CA TYR A 37 -3.98 1.44 8.31
C TYR A 37 -3.36 1.82 6.96
N ILE A 38 -3.97 2.76 6.24
CA ILE A 38 -3.47 3.15 4.92
C ILE A 38 -2.18 3.98 5.02
N LEU A 39 -2.05 4.84 6.03
CA LEU A 39 -0.81 5.56 6.28
C LEU A 39 0.35 4.59 6.58
N ASP A 40 0.08 3.52 7.33
CA ASP A 40 1.04 2.44 7.58
C ASP A 40 1.44 1.72 6.27
N MET A 41 0.47 1.37 5.41
CA MET A 41 0.75 0.78 4.09
C MET A 41 1.59 1.72 3.20
N ILE A 42 1.24 3.01 3.12
CA ILE A 42 1.99 4.02 2.34
C ILE A 42 3.41 4.15 2.86
N MET A 43 3.62 4.16 4.17
CA MET A 43 4.95 4.18 4.76
C MET A 43 5.77 2.97 4.29
N HIS A 44 5.19 1.77 4.28
CA HIS A 44 5.88 0.56 3.81
C HIS A 44 6.12 0.54 2.29
N PHE A 45 5.26 1.13 1.48
CA PHE A 45 5.54 1.35 0.06
C PHE A 45 6.73 2.28 -0.16
N ASN A 46 6.80 3.37 0.59
CA ASN A 46 7.94 4.31 0.53
C ASN A 46 9.24 3.62 0.97
N ILE A 47 9.20 2.77 2.01
CA ILE A 47 10.35 1.97 2.44
C ILE A 47 10.75 0.97 1.34
N ALA A 48 9.78 0.33 0.67
CA ALA A 48 10.06 -0.59 -0.43
C ALA A 48 10.79 0.13 -1.57
N GLU A 49 10.34 1.34 -1.94
CA GLU A 49 10.97 2.16 -2.97
C GLU A 49 12.41 2.54 -2.60
N VAL A 50 12.65 3.02 -1.37
CA VAL A 50 13.99 3.28 -0.84
C VAL A 50 14.86 2.02 -0.91
N ASN A 51 14.26 0.85 -0.62
CA ASN A 51 14.91 -0.44 -0.67
C ASN A 51 15.18 -0.96 -2.09
N GLY A 52 14.74 -0.25 -3.12
CA GLY A 52 14.90 -0.63 -4.53
C GLY A 52 13.81 -1.55 -5.07
N SER A 53 12.70 -1.70 -4.32
CA SER A 53 11.51 -2.45 -4.70
C SER A 53 10.38 -1.49 -5.01
N THR A 54 10.31 -1.00 -6.25
CA THR A 54 9.25 -0.07 -6.67
C THR A 54 7.94 -0.81 -6.89
N ILE A 55 6.87 -0.35 -6.24
CA ILE A 55 5.50 -0.82 -6.45
C ILE A 55 4.76 0.31 -7.16
N ASN A 56 4.24 0.05 -8.36
CA ASN A 56 3.49 1.06 -9.09
C ASN A 56 2.18 1.42 -8.36
N GLU A 57 1.63 2.59 -8.65
CA GLU A 57 0.47 3.12 -7.93
C GLU A 57 -0.76 2.19 -8.00
N ALA A 58 -1.02 1.60 -9.17
CA ALA A 58 -2.14 0.66 -9.34
C ALA A 58 -2.02 -0.55 -8.40
N ASN A 59 -0.83 -1.10 -8.26
CA ASN A 59 -0.57 -2.20 -7.34
C ASN A 59 -0.66 -1.73 -5.88
N GLN A 60 -0.21 -0.52 -5.54
CA GLN A 60 -0.38 0.03 -4.19
C GLN A 60 -1.86 0.10 -3.80
N VAL A 61 -2.71 0.59 -4.71
CA VAL A 61 -4.18 0.61 -4.51
C VAL A 61 -4.73 -0.80 -4.36
N SER A 62 -4.33 -1.75 -5.23
CA SER A 62 -4.79 -3.15 -5.15
C SER A 62 -4.43 -3.80 -3.81
N PHE A 63 -3.18 -3.63 -3.36
CA PHE A 63 -2.72 -4.18 -2.09
C PHE A 63 -3.53 -3.64 -0.91
N ILE A 64 -3.78 -2.32 -0.87
CA ILE A 64 -4.60 -1.73 0.18
C ILE A 64 -6.03 -2.25 0.10
N LEU A 65 -6.63 -2.29 -1.08
CA LEU A 65 -8.02 -2.70 -1.28
C LEU A 65 -8.26 -4.14 -0.83
N GLU A 66 -7.38 -5.06 -1.23
CA GLU A 66 -7.50 -6.50 -0.94
C GLU A 66 -7.27 -6.84 0.53
N SER A 67 -6.54 -5.99 1.25
CA SER A 67 -6.18 -6.21 2.66
C SER A 67 -7.11 -5.52 3.66
N LEU A 68 -8.12 -4.78 3.18
CA LEU A 68 -9.18 -4.22 4.03
C LEU A 68 -10.00 -5.31 4.71
N LEU A 69 -10.63 -4.95 5.83
CA LEU A 69 -11.55 -5.85 6.54
C LEU A 69 -12.75 -6.25 5.67
N LYS A 70 -13.35 -7.39 6.01
CA LYS A 70 -14.55 -7.91 5.34
C LYS A 70 -15.75 -6.94 5.38
N SER A 71 -15.80 -6.04 6.36
CA SER A 71 -16.82 -4.98 6.40
C SER A 71 -16.76 -4.05 5.18
N PHE A 72 -15.61 -3.97 4.50
CA PHE A 72 -15.41 -3.19 3.27
C PHE A 72 -15.71 -3.98 1.98
N ILE A 73 -16.22 -5.21 2.05
CA ILE A 73 -16.61 -5.99 0.85
C ILE A 73 -17.51 -5.21 -0.11
N PRO A 74 -18.52 -4.43 0.34
CA PRO A 74 -19.33 -3.64 -0.59
C PRO A 74 -18.49 -2.59 -1.34
N PHE A 75 -17.55 -1.93 -0.65
CA PHE A 75 -16.61 -0.99 -1.26
C PHE A 75 -15.67 -1.69 -2.26
N GLN A 76 -15.08 -2.82 -1.88
CA GLN A 76 -14.21 -3.64 -2.74
C GLN A 76 -14.90 -4.07 -4.04
N THR A 77 -16.16 -4.52 -3.92
CA THR A 77 -16.96 -4.99 -5.05
C THR A 77 -17.30 -3.84 -5.99
N ASN A 78 -17.70 -2.68 -5.44
CA ASN A 78 -18.01 -1.48 -6.22
C ASN A 78 -16.78 -0.97 -6.98
N THR A 79 -15.64 -0.88 -6.29
CA THR A 79 -14.35 -0.45 -6.84
C THR A 79 -13.94 -1.35 -8.02
N SER A 80 -14.03 -2.67 -7.83
CA SER A 80 -13.68 -3.67 -8.87
C SER A 80 -14.62 -3.63 -10.08
N LEU A 81 -15.92 -3.42 -9.86
CA LEU A 81 -16.93 -3.44 -10.93
C LEU A 81 -16.92 -2.17 -11.78
N ASN A 82 -16.72 -1.01 -11.16
CA ASN A 82 -16.80 0.27 -11.86
C ASN A 82 -15.56 0.57 -12.72
N LYS A 83 -14.51 -0.29 -12.69
CA LYS A 83 -13.24 -0.11 -13.40
C LYS A 83 -12.65 1.30 -13.28
N ILE A 84 -12.98 1.99 -12.19
CA ILE A 84 -12.46 3.32 -11.94
C ILE A 84 -10.98 3.11 -11.61
N GLU A 85 -10.11 3.64 -12.46
CA GLU A 85 -8.70 3.74 -12.13
C GLU A 85 -8.57 4.76 -11.00
N PHE A 86 -8.38 4.24 -9.79
CA PHE A 86 -8.06 5.08 -8.65
C PHE A 86 -6.57 5.34 -8.62
N ASN A 87 -6.21 6.61 -8.51
CA ASN A 87 -4.96 6.99 -7.87
C ASN A 87 -5.15 6.92 -6.34
N LEU A 88 -4.06 6.90 -5.57
CA LEU A 88 -4.11 6.75 -4.11
C LEU A 88 -4.95 7.83 -3.42
N THR A 89 -4.93 9.06 -3.96
CA THR A 89 -5.63 10.20 -3.37
C THR A 89 -7.15 10.06 -3.54
N THR A 90 -7.60 9.73 -4.75
CA THR A 90 -9.03 9.51 -5.02
C THR A 90 -9.54 8.28 -4.27
N PHE A 91 -8.74 7.20 -4.22
CA PHE A 91 -9.04 6.01 -3.44
C PHE A 91 -9.32 6.33 -1.97
N LEU A 92 -8.42 7.08 -1.34
CA LEU A 92 -8.53 7.50 0.05
C LEU A 92 -9.78 8.35 0.32
N ASN A 93 -10.08 9.29 -0.57
CA ASN A 93 -11.23 10.17 -0.42
C ASN A 93 -12.56 9.41 -0.51
N GLU A 94 -12.67 8.45 -1.43
CA GLU A 94 -13.88 7.63 -1.56
C GLU A 94 -14.04 6.68 -0.37
N LEU A 95 -12.94 6.06 0.09
CA LEU A 95 -12.97 5.18 1.25
C LEU A 95 -13.31 5.90 2.55
N GLN A 96 -12.94 7.17 2.70
CA GLN A 96 -13.35 8.00 3.84
C GLN A 96 -14.84 8.38 3.82
N ARG A 97 -15.48 8.37 2.65
CA ARG A 97 -16.90 8.69 2.47
C ARG A 97 -17.82 7.47 2.61
N PHE A 98 -17.25 6.27 2.49
CA PHE A 98 -17.94 4.98 2.62
C PHE A 98 -18.26 4.69 4.09
#